data_AF-A0A6C0I005-F1
#
_entry.id   AF-A0A6C0I005-F1
#
_cell.length_a   1.000
_cell.length_b   1.000
_cell.length_c   1.000
_cell.angle_alpha   90.00
_cell.angle_beta   90.00
_cell.angle_gamma   90.00
#
_symmetry.space_group_name_H-M   'P 1'
#
loop_
_entity.id
_entity.type
_entity.pdbx_description
1 polymer ?
#
loop_
_entity_poly.entity_id
_entity_poly.type
_entity_poly.pdbx_seq_one_letter_code
_entity_poly.pdbx_strand_id
1 'polypeptide(L)'
;MDFYTIVIIVAVVLLIVSLTAIGLLITKTNSNAKFPGSYSSCPDYWSFDGKKCSANGINTNNGKYTSYEPDSDLCKNFNWAYKNKISWDGVINANSCKITT
;
A
#
# COMPACT_ATOMS: atom_id res chain seq x y z
N MET A 1 -0.43 22.22 -50.94
CA MET A 1 -0.11 22.18 -49.50
C MET A 1 0.36 23.56 -49.12
N ASP A 2 -0.46 24.31 -48.39
CA ASP A 2 -0.10 25.66 -47.98
C ASP A 2 0.75 25.62 -46.71
N PHE A 3 1.57 26.65 -46.50
CA PHE A 3 2.47 26.75 -45.35
C PHE A 3 1.75 26.51 -44.01
N TYR A 4 0.53 27.03 -43.85
CA TYR A 4 -0.28 26.84 -42.65
C TYR A 4 -0.69 25.38 -42.42
N THR A 5 -1.02 24.64 -43.49
CA THR A 5 -1.36 23.22 -43.41
C THR A 5 -0.16 22.41 -42.91
N ILE A 6 1.05 22.76 -43.34
CA ILE A 6 2.29 22.10 -42.90
C ILE A 6 2.52 22.34 -41.41
N VAL A 7 2.37 23.58 -40.94
CA VAL A 7 2.56 23.92 -39.51
C VAL A 7 1.55 23.19 -38.62
N ILE A 8 0.28 23.12 -39.03
CA ILE A 8 -0.75 22.40 -38.27
C ILE A 8 -0.43 20.90 -38.20
N ILE A 9 -0.01 20.29 -39.31
CA ILE A 9 0.36 18.87 -39.33
C ILE A 9 1.53 18.61 -38.38
N VAL A 10 2.59 19.44 -38.42
CA VAL A 10 3.76 19.28 -37.55
C VAL A 10 3.38 19.45 -36.07
N ALA A 11 2.56 20.44 -35.73
CA ALA A 11 2.12 20.68 -34.35
C ALA A 11 1.30 19.50 -33.79
N VAL A 12 0.40 18.93 -34.59
CA VAL A 12 -0.40 17.75 -34.19
C VAL A 12 0.48 16.52 -34.00
N VAL A 13 1.46 16.30 -34.87
CA VAL A 13 2.41 15.18 -34.74
C VAL A 13 3.23 15.32 -33.45
N LEU A 14 3.77 16.51 -33.15
CA LEU A 14 4.50 16.75 -31.90
C LEU A 14 3.63 16.53 -30.66
N LEU A 15 2.36 16.95 -30.71
CA LEU A 15 1.42 16.75 -29.61
C LEU A 15 1.18 15.25 -29.35
N ILE A 16 0.94 14.46 -30.39
CA ILE A 16 0.73 13.01 -30.28
C ILE A 16 1.97 12.32 -29.70
N VAL A 17 3.17 12.70 -30.13
CA VAL A 17 4.43 12.16 -29.60
C VAL A 17 4.59 12.48 -28.12
N SER A 18 4.26 13.70 -27.69
CA SER A 18 4.36 14.07 -26.28
C SER A 18 3.38 13.30 -25.38
N LEU A 19 2.12 13.13 -25.81
CA LEU A 19 1.09 12.39 -25.07
C LEU A 19 1.41 10.91 -24.97
N THR A 20 1.91 10.31 -26.05
CA THR A 20 2.33 8.89 -26.04
C THR A 20 3.51 8.65 -25.11
N ALA A 21 4.51 9.55 -25.07
CA ALA A 21 5.62 9.45 -24.13
C ALA A 21 5.14 9.48 -22.66
N ILE A 22 4.27 10.42 -22.31
CA ILE A 22 3.71 10.52 -20.94
C ILE A 22 2.86 9.28 -20.61
N GLY A 23 2.03 8.81 -21.53
CA GLY A 23 1.22 7.60 -21.35
C GLY A 23 2.06 6.34 -21.08
N LEU A 24 3.18 6.19 -21.79
CA LEU A 24 4.12 5.09 -21.56
C LEU A 24 4.83 5.17 -20.21
N LEU A 25 5.15 6.38 -19.73
CA LEU A 25 5.75 6.56 -18.41
C LEU A 25 4.77 6.20 -17.29
N ILE A 26 3.51 6.64 -17.39
CA ILE A 26 2.49 6.38 -16.36
C ILE A 26 2.16 4.88 -16.27
N THR A 27 2.06 4.18 -17.39
CA THR A 27 1.76 2.74 -17.40
C THR A 27 2.84 1.89 -16.73
N LYS A 28 4.12 2.30 -16.79
CA LYS A 28 5.22 1.60 -16.12
C LYS A 28 5.22 1.75 -14.59
N THR A 29 4.63 2.81 -14.06
CA THR A 29 4.61 3.07 -12.60
C THR A 29 3.50 2.34 -11.84
N ASN A 30 2.44 1.88 -12.53
CA ASN A 30 1.24 1.33 -11.89
C ASN A 30 1.26 -0.19 -11.64
N SER A 31 2.30 -0.92 -12.06
CA SER A 31 2.25 -2.38 -12.06
C SER A 31 2.69 -3.05 -10.75
N ASN A 32 3.30 -2.35 -9.79
CA ASN A 32 3.80 -3.00 -8.55
C ASN A 32 3.89 -2.05 -7.34
N ALA A 33 3.04 -1.02 -7.24
CA ALA A 33 2.93 -0.28 -5.97
C ALA A 33 2.21 -1.19 -4.96
N LYS A 34 2.98 -2.05 -4.27
CA LYS A 34 2.47 -2.88 -3.18
C LYS A 34 2.02 -1.93 -2.07
N PHE A 35 0.71 -1.84 -1.86
CA PHE A 35 0.15 -1.06 -0.79
C PHE A 35 0.07 -1.94 0.47
N PRO A 36 0.44 -1.40 1.65
CA PRO A 36 0.87 -0.01 1.92
C PRO A 36 2.37 0.25 1.60
N GLY A 37 2.70 1.50 1.27
CA GLY A 37 4.09 1.94 1.09
C GLY A 37 4.89 2.07 2.40
N SER A 38 4.19 2.15 3.53
CA SER A 38 4.73 2.09 4.90
C SER A 38 3.60 1.70 5.85
N TYR A 39 3.90 0.88 6.85
CA TYR A 39 2.98 0.54 7.93
C TYR A 39 3.71 0.68 9.28
N SER A 40 2.96 0.96 10.34
CA SER A 40 3.52 0.99 11.69
C SER A 40 3.96 -0.42 12.11
N SER A 41 5.08 -0.55 12.83
CA SER A 41 5.52 -1.84 13.36
C SER A 41 4.56 -2.41 14.41
N CYS A 42 3.64 -1.60 14.93
CA CYS A 42 2.66 -2.00 15.92
C CYS A 42 1.23 -1.63 15.53
N PRO A 43 0.23 -2.37 16.04
CA PRO A 43 -1.17 -2.03 15.86
C PRO A 43 -1.52 -0.63 16.39
N ASP A 44 -2.67 -0.12 15.93
CA ASP A 44 -3.09 1.24 16.28
C ASP A 44 -3.32 1.33 17.79
N TYR A 45 -2.80 2.39 18.41
CA TYR A 45 -2.84 2.64 19.86
C TYR A 45 -1.95 1.73 20.73
N TRP A 46 -1.00 1.00 20.12
CA TRP A 46 -0.01 0.21 20.85
C TRP A 46 1.33 0.96 20.95
N SER A 47 2.04 0.78 22.06
CA SER A 47 3.36 1.37 22.27
C SER A 47 4.45 0.36 21.89
N PHE A 48 5.51 0.81 21.20
CA PHE A 48 6.62 -0.04 20.80
C PHE A 48 7.80 0.09 21.76
N ASP A 49 8.17 -1.00 22.43
CA ASP A 49 9.27 -1.07 23.39
C ASP A 49 10.60 -1.52 22.74
N GLY A 50 10.72 -1.38 21.40
CA GLY A 50 11.93 -1.77 20.64
C GLY A 50 11.98 -3.24 20.20
N LYS A 51 11.14 -4.10 20.79
CA LYS A 51 10.97 -5.51 20.39
C LYS A 51 9.51 -5.93 20.32
N LYS A 52 8.68 -5.40 21.21
CA LYS A 52 7.28 -5.80 21.35
C LYS A 52 6.39 -4.58 21.31
N CYS A 53 5.18 -4.80 20.85
CA CYS A 53 4.07 -3.88 20.93
C CYS A 53 3.31 -4.18 22.22
N SER A 54 3.13 -3.19 23.07
CA SER A 54 2.44 -3.29 24.35
C SER A 54 1.13 -2.49 24.28
N ALA A 55 0.03 -3.07 24.75
CA ALA A 55 -1.27 -2.42 24.84
C ALA A 55 -1.83 -2.53 26.26
N ASN A 56 -2.72 -1.61 26.63
CA ASN A 56 -3.42 -1.62 27.92
C ASN A 56 -4.55 -2.68 27.96
N GLY A 57 -4.25 -3.90 27.53
CA GLY A 57 -5.14 -5.06 27.53
C GLY A 57 -6.34 -4.94 26.61
N ILE A 58 -6.23 -5.42 25.37
CA ILE A 58 -7.32 -5.46 24.41
C ILE A 58 -8.03 -6.81 24.50
N ASN A 59 -9.34 -6.78 24.76
CA ASN A 59 -10.17 -7.98 24.70
C ASN A 59 -10.50 -8.28 23.24
N THR A 60 -10.14 -9.48 22.79
CA THR A 60 -10.48 -10.00 21.47
C THR A 60 -11.36 -11.24 21.62
N ASN A 61 -11.88 -11.75 20.50
CA ASN A 61 -12.64 -13.00 20.49
C ASN A 61 -11.78 -14.22 20.88
N ASN A 62 -10.46 -14.10 20.86
CA ASN A 62 -9.51 -15.17 21.21
C ASN A 62 -8.84 -14.94 22.58
N GLY A 63 -9.28 -13.95 23.35
CA GLY A 63 -8.75 -13.65 24.68
C GLY A 63 -8.20 -12.22 24.81
N LYS A 64 -7.54 -11.95 25.94
CA LYS A 64 -6.98 -10.63 26.25
C LYS A 64 -5.53 -10.55 25.76
N TYR A 65 -5.25 -9.64 24.84
CA TYR A 65 -3.91 -9.36 24.35
C TYR A 65 -3.35 -8.11 25.03
N THR A 66 -2.21 -8.27 25.71
CA THR A 66 -1.45 -7.17 26.33
C THR A 66 -0.16 -6.87 25.59
N SER A 67 0.32 -7.83 24.79
CA SER A 67 1.52 -7.64 23.98
C SER A 67 1.48 -8.48 22.69
N TYR A 68 2.25 -8.03 21.71
CA TYR A 68 2.44 -8.68 20.41
C TYR A 68 3.84 -8.39 19.91
N GLU A 69 4.51 -9.38 19.35
CA GLU A 69 5.82 -9.21 18.71
C GLU A 69 5.61 -9.21 17.19
N PRO A 70 5.86 -8.08 16.51
CA PRO A 70 5.64 -7.99 15.08
C PRO A 70 6.63 -8.88 14.32
N ASP A 71 6.10 -9.68 13.39
CA ASP A 71 6.90 -10.47 12.46
C ASP A 71 7.46 -9.57 11.35
N SER A 72 8.55 -9.99 10.72
CA SER A 72 9.10 -9.30 9.55
C SER A 72 8.21 -9.46 8.32
N ASP A 73 7.38 -10.51 8.28
CA ASP A 73 6.41 -10.75 7.23
C ASP A 73 5.07 -10.03 7.52
N LEU A 74 4.76 -9.03 6.69
CA LEU A 74 3.51 -8.28 6.70
C LEU A 74 2.27 -9.19 6.71
N CYS A 75 2.29 -10.31 5.98
CA CYS A 75 1.10 -11.14 5.82
C CYS A 75 0.81 -12.00 7.06
N LYS A 76 1.82 -12.31 7.87
CA LYS A 76 1.58 -12.96 9.17
C LYS A 76 0.98 -11.98 10.17
N ASN A 77 1.50 -10.75 10.18
CA ASN A 77 0.98 -9.65 10.98
C ASN A 77 -0.49 -9.35 10.60
N PHE A 78 -0.79 -9.33 9.30
CA PHE A 78 -2.14 -9.20 8.75
C PHE A 78 -3.08 -10.30 9.25
N ASN A 79 -2.71 -11.57 9.06
CA ASN A 79 -3.56 -12.69 9.45
C ASN A 79 -3.80 -12.71 10.96
N TRP A 80 -2.79 -12.38 11.76
CA TRP A 80 -2.93 -12.25 13.20
C TRP A 80 -3.90 -11.13 13.59
N ALA A 81 -3.74 -9.93 13.03
CA ALA A 81 -4.61 -8.79 13.32
C ALA A 81 -6.06 -9.06 12.89
N TYR A 82 -6.24 -9.62 11.69
CA TYR A 82 -7.54 -9.99 11.14
C TYR A 82 -8.25 -11.03 12.01
N LYS A 83 -7.56 -12.12 12.38
CA LYS A 83 -8.10 -13.19 13.23
C LYS A 83 -8.49 -12.70 14.62
N ASN A 84 -7.72 -11.75 15.18
CA ASN A 84 -7.95 -11.19 16.50
C ASN A 84 -8.80 -9.91 16.49
N LYS A 85 -9.29 -9.46 15.33
CA LYS A 85 -10.05 -8.21 15.15
C LYS A 85 -9.36 -6.98 15.79
N ILE A 86 -8.04 -6.88 15.60
CA ILE A 86 -7.24 -5.76 16.09
C ILE A 86 -7.07 -4.76 14.93
N SER A 87 -7.31 -3.48 15.20
CA SER A 87 -7.05 -2.40 14.23
C SER A 87 -5.54 -2.19 14.08
N TRP A 88 -5.06 -2.28 12.85
CA TRP A 88 -3.67 -2.01 12.50
C TRP A 88 -3.61 -1.39 11.12
N ASP A 89 -3.70 -0.06 11.06
CA ASP A 89 -3.67 0.66 9.80
C ASP A 89 -2.36 0.39 9.03
N GLY A 90 -2.48 0.29 7.71
CA GLY A 90 -1.45 -0.21 6.81
C GLY A 90 -1.40 -1.75 6.73
N VAL A 91 -1.58 -2.47 7.84
CA VAL A 91 -1.48 -3.93 7.81
C VAL A 91 -2.80 -4.56 7.36
N ILE A 92 -3.93 -4.26 8.01
CA ILE A 92 -5.24 -4.89 7.70
C ILE A 92 -5.85 -4.46 6.36
N ASN A 93 -5.34 -3.40 5.75
CA ASN A 93 -5.74 -2.91 4.43
C ASN A 93 -4.69 -3.23 3.36
N ALA A 94 -3.69 -4.06 3.67
CA ALA A 94 -2.69 -4.51 2.71
C ALA A 94 -3.34 -5.42 1.65
N ASN A 95 -3.55 -4.88 0.44
CA ASN A 95 -4.11 -5.63 -0.69
C ASN A 95 -3.17 -6.74 -1.21
N SER A 96 -1.93 -6.80 -0.71
CA SER A 96 -0.92 -7.79 -1.05
C SER A 96 -1.05 -9.10 -0.28
N CYS A 97 -1.80 -9.13 0.83
CA CYS A 97 -1.92 -10.30 1.70
C CYS A 97 -3.31 -10.94 1.57
N LYS A 98 -3.36 -12.28 1.57
CA LYS A 98 -4.61 -13.05 1.57
C LYS A 98 -4.88 -13.56 2.98
N ILE A 99 -6.16 -13.62 3.35
CA ILE A 99 -6.59 -14.23 4.60
C ILE A 99 -6.30 -15.74 4.50
N THR A 100 -5.41 -16.23 5.36
CA THR A 100 -5.14 -17.66 5.49
C THR A 100 -5.98 -18.18 6.65
N THR A 101 -6.94 -19.05 6.35
CA THR A 101 -7.87 -19.67 7.31
C THR A 101 -7.18 -20.69 8.21
#